data_AF-A0A926I2F7-F1
#
_entry.id   AF-A0A926I2F7-F1
#
_cell.length_a   1.000
_cell.length_b   1.000
_cell.length_c   1.000
_cell.angle_alpha   90.00
_cell.angle_beta   90.00
_cell.angle_gamma   90.00
#
_symmetry.space_group_name_H-M   'P 1'
#
loop_
_entity.id
_entity.type
_entity.pdbx_description
1 polymer ?
#
loop_
_entity_poly.entity_id
_entity_poly.type
_entity_poly.pdbx_seq_one_letter_code
_entity_poly.pdbx_strand_id
1 'polypeptide(L)'
;MSVEQDLKTLILKHYKSIRAFALELNIPYSTIDTMLKRGVSGTAVSTVLRICHALQIDADSLSNGKIEEKQPVSTIKYSLTEEKHIKKYRTLDEYGKKNVDTILDNEYERCNKDEKDLIVLRDIKAESEVPKGFHSIPTPQVDAFATHASAGQLQSTKQIDAAEALADKLRQKTNSK
;
A
#
# COMPACT_ATOMS: atom_id res chain seq x y z
N MET A 1 -13.33 -32.05 -22.01
CA MET A 1 -14.21 -31.41 -21.03
C MET A 1 -14.63 -30.07 -21.64
N SER A 2 -15.92 -29.74 -21.66
CA SER A 2 -16.33 -28.39 -22.07
C SER A 2 -16.31 -27.46 -20.87
N VAL A 3 -16.12 -26.17 -21.12
CA VAL A 3 -16.01 -25.12 -20.10
C VAL A 3 -17.25 -25.08 -19.22
N GLU A 4 -18.41 -25.39 -19.78
CA GLU A 4 -19.68 -25.49 -19.08
C GLU A 4 -19.70 -26.64 -18.06
N GLN A 5 -19.03 -27.76 -18.34
CA GLN A 5 -18.90 -28.88 -17.38
C GLN A 5 -18.02 -28.48 -16.20
N ASP A 6 -16.93 -27.77 -16.47
CA ASP A 6 -16.03 -27.28 -15.42
C ASP A 6 -16.74 -26.21 -14.57
N LEU A 7 -17.50 -25.32 -15.20
CA LEU A 7 -18.31 -24.31 -14.52
C LEU A 7 -19.39 -24.94 -13.65
N LYS A 8 -20.07 -25.97 -14.16
CA LYS A 8 -21.04 -26.76 -13.38
C LYS A 8 -20.39 -27.39 -12.16
N THR A 9 -19.20 -27.97 -12.32
CA THR A 9 -18.45 -28.59 -11.22
C THR A 9 -18.06 -27.55 -10.18
N LEU A 10 -17.61 -26.37 -10.61
CA LEU A 10 -17.27 -25.26 -9.73
C LEU A 10 -18.48 -24.77 -8.91
N ILE A 11 -19.64 -24.62 -9.55
CA ILE A 11 -20.89 -24.23 -8.88
C ILE A 11 -21.26 -25.26 -7.80
N LEU A 12 -21.17 -26.56 -8.11
CA LEU A 12 -21.48 -27.63 -7.15
C LEU A 12 -20.50 -27.64 -5.97
N LYS A 13 -19.23 -27.32 -6.21
CA LYS A 13 -18.21 -27.20 -5.17
C LYS A 13 -18.51 -26.07 -4.18
N HIS A 14 -18.96 -24.90 -4.65
CA HIS A 14 -19.22 -23.73 -3.79
C HIS A 14 -20.63 -23.70 -3.18
N TYR A 15 -21.66 -24.13 -3.91
CA TYR A 15 -23.07 -23.86 -3.56
C TYR A 15 -23.91 -25.13 -3.35
N LYS A 16 -23.30 -26.33 -3.36
CA LYS A 16 -23.95 -27.66 -3.19
C LYS A 16 -24.90 -28.06 -4.33
N SER A 17 -25.65 -27.13 -4.93
CA SER A 17 -26.55 -27.40 -6.05
C SER A 17 -26.69 -26.20 -6.99
N ILE A 18 -27.01 -26.46 -8.26
CA ILE A 18 -27.30 -25.41 -9.25
C ILE A 18 -28.52 -24.58 -8.83
N ARG A 19 -29.52 -25.20 -8.20
CA ARG A 19 -30.73 -24.52 -7.75
C ARG A 19 -30.44 -23.53 -6.62
N ALA A 20 -29.58 -23.91 -5.67
CA ALA A 20 -29.15 -23.01 -4.59
C ALA A 20 -28.37 -21.81 -5.16
N PHE A 21 -27.46 -22.05 -6.09
CA PHE A 21 -26.74 -20.98 -6.79
C PHE A 21 -27.66 -20.01 -7.55
N ALA A 22 -28.67 -20.55 -8.25
CA ALA A 22 -29.67 -19.75 -8.96
C ALA A 22 -30.46 -18.83 -8.01
N LEU A 23 -30.83 -19.36 -6.84
CA LEU A 23 -31.57 -18.63 -5.82
C LEU A 23 -30.73 -17.50 -5.21
N GLU A 24 -29.47 -17.78 -4.88
CA GLU A 24 -28.52 -16.78 -4.36
C GLU A 24 -28.37 -15.60 -5.33
N LEU A 25 -28.24 -15.89 -6.62
CA LEU A 25 -28.10 -14.87 -7.65
C LEU A 25 -29.42 -14.25 -8.09
N ASN A 26 -30.58 -14.66 -7.57
CA ASN A 26 -31.87 -14.21 -8.09
C ASN A 26 -31.95 -14.36 -9.63
N ILE A 27 -31.46 -15.48 -10.16
CA ILE A 27 -31.53 -15.84 -11.59
C ILE A 27 -32.41 -17.09 -11.70
N PRO A 28 -33.36 -17.16 -12.65
CA PRO A 28 -34.16 -18.38 -12.83
C PRO A 28 -33.28 -19.60 -13.12
N TYR A 29 -33.60 -20.73 -12.48
CA TYR A 29 -32.89 -21.99 -12.69
C TYR A 29 -32.79 -22.37 -14.18
N SER A 30 -33.87 -22.17 -14.94
CA SER A 30 -33.93 -22.46 -16.37
C SER A 30 -32.90 -21.67 -17.19
N THR A 31 -32.57 -20.44 -16.78
CA THR A 31 -31.54 -19.62 -17.41
C THR A 31 -30.16 -20.22 -17.19
N ILE A 32 -29.85 -20.63 -15.96
CA ILE A 32 -28.55 -21.27 -15.64
C ILE A 32 -28.44 -22.63 -16.35
N ASP A 33 -29.51 -23.43 -16.33
CA ASP A 33 -29.54 -24.73 -17.03
C ASP A 33 -29.36 -24.57 -18.55
N THR A 34 -29.99 -23.57 -19.16
CA THR A 34 -29.82 -23.27 -20.59
C THR A 34 -28.40 -22.83 -20.90
N MET A 35 -27.80 -21.98 -20.05
CA MET A 35 -26.41 -21.54 -20.20
C MET A 35 -25.44 -22.73 -20.14
N LEU A 36 -25.62 -23.63 -19.18
CA LEU A 36 -24.76 -24.81 -19.01
C LEU A 36 -24.94 -25.86 -20.13
N LYS A 37 -26.08 -25.87 -20.84
CA LYS A 37 -26.36 -26.81 -21.93
C LYS A 37 -26.02 -26.26 -23.32
N ARG A 38 -26.35 -24.99 -23.58
CA ARG A 38 -26.16 -24.33 -24.89
C ARG A 38 -24.83 -23.58 -24.99
N GLY A 39 -24.19 -23.30 -23.86
CA GLY A 39 -22.93 -22.58 -23.78
C GLY A 39 -23.08 -21.15 -23.27
N VAL A 40 -21.98 -20.62 -22.77
CA VAL A 40 -21.90 -19.28 -22.16
C VAL A 40 -22.15 -18.18 -23.19
N SER A 41 -21.68 -18.35 -24.44
CA SER A 41 -21.79 -17.36 -25.52
C SER A 41 -23.22 -17.02 -25.95
N GLY A 42 -24.18 -17.91 -25.70
CA GLY A 42 -25.60 -17.69 -26.01
C GLY A 42 -26.39 -16.99 -24.90
N THR A 43 -25.75 -16.68 -23.78
CA THR A 43 -26.38 -16.09 -22.60
C THR A 43 -26.13 -14.59 -22.54
N ALA A 44 -27.08 -13.83 -22.01
CA ALA A 44 -26.92 -12.38 -21.85
C ALA A 44 -25.68 -12.06 -21.00
N VAL A 45 -24.84 -11.13 -21.48
CA VAL A 45 -23.58 -10.73 -20.85
C VAL A 45 -23.78 -10.32 -19.38
N SER A 46 -24.88 -9.63 -19.06
CA SER A 46 -25.22 -9.24 -17.69
C SER A 46 -25.37 -10.45 -16.75
N THR A 47 -25.98 -11.54 -17.22
CA THR A 47 -26.12 -12.79 -16.47
C THR A 47 -24.77 -13.49 -16.31
N VAL A 48 -23.96 -13.53 -17.38
CA VAL A 48 -22.61 -14.11 -17.35
C VAL A 48 -21.74 -13.39 -16.32
N LEU A 49 -21.71 -12.05 -16.35
CA LEU A 49 -20.95 -11.25 -15.40
C LEU A 49 -21.36 -11.47 -13.94
N ARG A 50 -22.66 -11.61 -13.67
CA ARG A 50 -23.17 -11.91 -12.31
C ARG A 50 -22.69 -13.27 -11.82
N ILE A 51 -22.73 -14.28 -12.70
CA ILE A 51 -22.25 -15.63 -12.41
C ILE A 51 -20.73 -15.62 -12.17
N CYS A 52 -19.96 -14.97 -13.05
CA CYS A 52 -18.51 -14.84 -12.90
C CYS A 52 -18.13 -14.13 -11.59
N HIS A 53 -18.83 -13.04 -11.24
CA HIS A 53 -18.60 -12.31 -10.00
C HIS A 53 -18.87 -13.18 -8.76
N ALA A 54 -19.96 -13.94 -8.76
CA ALA A 54 -20.33 -14.82 -7.66
C ALA A 54 -19.39 -16.02 -7.48
N LEU A 55 -18.77 -16.46 -8.57
CA LEU A 55 -17.79 -17.55 -8.56
C LEU A 55 -16.35 -17.05 -8.48
N GLN A 56 -16.13 -15.73 -8.44
CA GLN A 56 -14.81 -15.09 -8.50
C GLN A 56 -13.97 -15.60 -9.68
N ILE A 57 -14.56 -15.68 -10.87
CA ILE A 57 -13.88 -16.09 -12.11
C ILE A 57 -13.71 -14.85 -13.00
N ASP A 58 -12.63 -14.80 -13.76
CA ASP A 58 -12.46 -13.79 -14.80
C ASP A 58 -13.40 -14.03 -16.00
N ALA A 59 -14.14 -13.00 -16.38
CA ALA A 59 -15.13 -13.10 -17.45
C ALA A 59 -14.49 -13.16 -18.84
N ASP A 60 -13.35 -12.50 -19.03
CA ASP A 60 -12.62 -12.51 -20.29
C ASP A 60 -12.00 -13.89 -20.53
N SER A 61 -11.39 -14.48 -19.50
CA SER A 61 -10.92 -15.87 -19.55
C SER A 61 -12.06 -16.86 -19.82
N LEU A 62 -13.23 -16.68 -19.19
CA LEU A 62 -14.40 -17.53 -19.44
C LEU A 62 -14.86 -17.44 -20.90
N SER A 63 -14.86 -16.23 -21.48
CA SER A 63 -15.21 -16.01 -22.89
C SER A 63 -14.24 -16.70 -23.86
N ASN A 64 -12.97 -16.80 -23.47
CA ASN A 64 -11.92 -17.53 -24.19
C ASN A 64 -11.93 -19.04 -23.91
N GLY A 65 -12.91 -19.51 -23.13
CA GLY A 65 -13.07 -20.91 -22.78
C GLY A 65 -12.08 -21.42 -21.74
N LYS A 66 -11.67 -20.56 -20.81
CA LYS A 66 -10.82 -20.91 -19.67
C LYS A 66 -11.49 -20.49 -18.36
N ILE A 67 -11.42 -21.35 -17.35
CA ILE A 67 -11.82 -20.96 -15.99
C ILE A 67 -10.57 -20.53 -15.25
N GLU A 68 -10.41 -19.22 -15.10
CA GLU A 68 -9.33 -18.62 -14.32
C GLU A 68 -9.93 -17.86 -13.15
N GLU A 69 -9.40 -18.11 -11.96
CA GLU A 69 -9.79 -17.36 -10.78
C GLU A 69 -9.49 -15.88 -11.03
N LYS A 70 -10.48 -15.05 -10.75
CA LYS A 70 -10.33 -13.61 -10.78
C LYS A 70 -9.25 -13.30 -9.75
N GLN A 71 -8.05 -13.00 -10.24
CA GLN A 71 -6.98 -12.54 -9.39
C GLN A 71 -7.55 -11.40 -8.55
N PRO A 72 -7.36 -11.40 -7.22
CA PRO A 72 -7.70 -10.24 -6.42
C PRO A 72 -6.84 -9.12 -6.96
N VAL A 73 -7.38 -8.34 -7.90
CA VAL A 73 -6.84 -7.04 -8.25
C VAL A 73 -7.06 -6.28 -6.96
N SER A 74 -6.05 -6.25 -6.11
CA SER A 74 -5.99 -5.39 -4.95
C SER A 74 -6.34 -4.02 -5.50
N THR A 75 -7.56 -3.53 -5.25
CA THR A 75 -8.09 -2.27 -5.77
C THR A 75 -7.37 -1.05 -5.18
N ILE A 76 -6.19 -1.29 -4.63
CA ILE A 76 -5.23 -0.32 -4.15
C ILE A 76 -4.73 0.42 -5.40
N LYS A 77 -5.33 1.57 -5.62
CA LYS A 77 -4.88 2.53 -6.63
C LYS A 77 -3.61 3.16 -6.08
N TYR A 78 -2.46 2.81 -6.64
CA TYR A 78 -1.21 3.49 -6.40
C TYR A 78 -1.16 4.78 -7.23
N SER A 79 -0.62 5.85 -6.66
CA SER A 79 -0.22 7.05 -7.39
C SER A 79 0.92 6.74 -8.37
N LEU A 80 1.10 7.60 -9.37
CA LEU A 80 2.20 7.47 -10.34
C LEU A 80 3.57 7.47 -9.67
N THR A 81 3.72 8.14 -8.53
CA THR A 81 4.96 8.17 -7.76
C THR A 81 5.22 6.84 -7.07
N GLU A 82 4.21 6.24 -6.46
CA GLU A 82 4.31 4.91 -5.84
C GLU A 82 4.59 3.81 -6.88
N GLU A 83 3.94 3.88 -8.04
CA GLU A 83 4.19 2.94 -9.15
C GLU A 83 5.65 3.01 -9.62
N LYS A 84 6.23 4.21 -9.72
CA LYS A 84 7.66 4.40 -10.06
C LYS A 84 8.58 3.75 -9.02
N HIS A 85 8.27 3.87 -7.74
CA HIS A 85 9.05 3.23 -6.68
C HIS A 85 9.00 1.70 -6.80
N ILE A 86 7.82 1.12 -7.02
CA ILE A 86 7.64 -0.33 -7.21
C ILE A 86 8.43 -0.82 -8.43
N LYS A 87 8.39 -0.09 -9.55
CA LYS A 87 9.16 -0.43 -10.76
C LYS A 87 10.66 -0.41 -10.49
N LYS A 88 11.17 0.62 -9.81
CA LYS A 88 12.60 0.73 -9.44
C LYS A 88 13.02 -0.41 -8.52
N TYR A 89 12.21 -0.77 -7.53
CA TYR A 89 12.48 -1.89 -6.63
C TYR A 89 12.58 -3.23 -7.38
N ARG A 90 11.68 -3.47 -8.35
CA ARG A 90 11.67 -4.72 -9.15
C ARG A 90 12.94 -4.92 -9.97
N THR A 91 13.62 -3.83 -10.38
CA THR A 91 14.87 -3.89 -11.16
C THR A 91 16.12 -4.14 -10.31
N LEU A 92 16.00 -4.12 -8.97
CA LEU A 92 17.13 -4.38 -8.08
C LEU A 92 17.48 -5.88 -8.04
N ASP A 93 18.74 -6.17 -7.74
CA ASP A 93 19.24 -7.50 -7.43
C ASP A 93 18.82 -7.93 -6.01
N GLU A 94 19.15 -9.17 -5.64
CA GLU A 94 18.76 -9.73 -4.34
C GLU A 94 19.34 -8.93 -3.16
N TYR A 95 20.61 -8.51 -3.28
CA TYR A 95 21.26 -7.68 -2.27
C TYR A 95 20.61 -6.29 -2.15
N GLY A 96 20.35 -5.62 -3.28
CA GLY A 96 19.68 -4.33 -3.30
C GLY A 96 18.27 -4.38 -2.70
N LYS A 97 17.49 -5.42 -3.02
CA LYS A 97 16.16 -5.62 -2.43
C LYS A 97 16.23 -5.78 -0.91
N LYS A 98 17.12 -6.65 -0.42
CA LYS A 98 17.31 -6.88 1.02
C LYS A 98 17.63 -5.59 1.78
N ASN A 99 18.48 -4.74 1.22
CA ASN A 99 18.83 -3.46 1.84
C ASN A 99 17.62 -2.52 1.91
N VAL A 100 16.86 -2.40 0.80
CA VAL A 100 15.66 -1.57 0.77
C VAL A 100 14.62 -2.08 1.76
N ASP A 101 14.40 -3.39 1.83
CA ASP A 101 13.46 -4.02 2.77
C ASP A 101 13.86 -3.74 4.21
N THR A 102 15.15 -3.90 4.54
CA THR A 102 15.67 -3.63 5.89
C THR A 102 15.41 -2.18 6.31
N ILE A 103 15.67 -1.22 5.42
CA ILE A 103 15.42 0.20 5.71
C ILE A 103 13.91 0.44 5.84
N LEU A 104 13.10 -0.14 4.95
CA LEU A 104 11.65 0.02 4.98
C LEU A 104 11.06 -0.50 6.29
N ASP A 105 11.47 -1.68 6.74
CA ASP A 105 11.02 -2.30 7.99
C ASP A 105 11.42 -1.46 9.19
N ASN A 106 12.68 -1.01 9.24
CA ASN A 106 13.17 -0.15 10.33
C ASN A 106 12.37 1.14 10.44
N GLU A 107 12.10 1.80 9.31
CA GLU A 107 11.35 3.05 9.26
C GLU A 107 9.87 2.83 9.58
N TYR A 108 9.27 1.74 9.07
CA TYR A 108 7.90 1.35 9.39
C TYR A 108 7.73 1.09 10.89
N GLU A 109 8.65 0.35 11.50
CA GLU A 109 8.65 0.14 12.94
C GLU A 109 8.80 1.43 13.73
N ARG A 110 9.74 2.30 13.35
CA ARG A 110 9.96 3.58 14.06
C ARG A 110 8.70 4.43 14.07
N CYS A 111 8.02 4.54 12.92
CA CYS A 111 6.82 5.37 12.78
C CYS A 111 5.58 4.77 13.45
N ASN A 112 5.53 3.44 13.67
CA ASN A 112 4.38 2.76 14.28
C ASN A 112 4.61 2.35 15.75
N LYS A 113 5.81 2.55 16.30
CA LYS A 113 6.14 2.22 17.70
C LYS A 113 5.39 3.08 18.72
N ASP A 114 5.10 4.34 18.40
CA ASP A 114 4.37 5.26 19.29
C ASP A 114 2.91 4.83 19.55
N GLU A 115 2.33 3.97 18.70
CA GLU A 115 0.97 3.45 18.88
C GLU A 115 0.89 2.32 19.94
N LYS A 116 1.97 1.56 20.14
CA LYS A 116 2.00 0.46 21.12
C LYS A 116 2.16 0.96 22.56
N ASP A 117 2.92 2.03 22.78
CA ASP A 117 3.13 2.59 24.12
C ASP A 117 1.91 3.36 24.66
N LEU A 118 1.04 3.86 23.77
CA LEU A 118 -0.24 4.50 24.15
C LEU A 118 -1.30 3.52 24.68
N ILE A 119 -1.21 2.23 24.35
CA ILE A 119 -2.14 1.20 24.84
C ILE A 119 -1.73 0.73 26.23
N VAL A 120 -0.42 0.60 26.50
CA VAL A 120 0.12 0.10 27.78
C VAL A 120 -0.15 1.06 28.95
N LEU A 121 -0.17 2.38 28.71
CA LEU A 121 -0.43 3.38 29.75
C LEU A 121 -1.89 3.46 30.23
N ARG A 122 -2.85 2.78 29.56
CA ARG A 122 -4.26 2.77 30.00
C ARG A 122 -4.56 1.75 31.09
N ASP A 123 -3.69 0.76 31.29
CA ASP A 123 -3.95 -0.36 32.21
C ASP A 123 -3.25 -0.22 33.58
N ILE A 124 -2.51 0.87 33.83
CA ILE A 124 -1.99 1.17 35.17
C ILE A 124 -3.09 1.91 35.94
N LYS A 125 -3.93 1.14 36.62
CA LYS A 125 -4.81 1.64 37.69
C LYS A 125 -3.93 2.34 38.73
N ALA A 126 -4.09 3.67 38.82
CA ALA A 126 -3.35 4.52 39.74
C ALA A 126 -3.70 4.22 41.19
N GLU A 127 -2.96 3.31 41.83
CA GLU A 127 -2.87 3.22 43.30
C GLU A 127 -1.43 2.87 43.69
N SER A 128 -0.67 3.84 44.21
CA SER A 128 -0.24 3.86 45.61
C SER A 128 0.90 4.87 45.87
N GLU A 129 0.59 5.82 46.75
CA GLU A 129 1.44 6.37 47.82
C GLU A 129 2.74 7.11 47.46
N VAL A 130 2.67 8.44 47.58
CA VAL A 130 3.83 9.33 47.66
C VAL A 130 4.62 9.03 48.95
N PRO A 131 5.92 8.65 48.87
CA PRO A 131 6.74 8.52 50.06
C PRO A 131 7.00 9.93 50.63
N LYS A 132 6.51 10.20 51.83
CA LYS A 132 6.83 11.41 52.60
C LYS A 132 8.29 11.31 53.06
N GLY A 133 9.23 12.00 52.41
CA GLY A 133 10.61 11.96 52.88
C GLY A 133 11.71 12.71 52.12
N PHE A 134 11.46 13.33 50.97
CA PHE A 134 12.52 14.11 50.31
C PHE A 134 12.65 15.52 50.93
N HIS A 135 13.68 15.70 51.75
CA HIS A 135 14.14 17.02 52.13
C HIS A 135 14.80 17.69 50.91
N SER A 136 14.46 18.96 50.69
CA SER A 136 14.97 19.80 49.61
C SER A 136 16.50 19.74 49.56
N ILE A 137 17.07 19.27 48.45
CA ILE A 137 18.50 19.45 48.19
C ILE A 137 18.70 20.94 47.89
N PRO A 138 19.57 21.68 48.61
CA PRO A 138 19.86 23.06 48.29
C PRO A 138 20.49 23.16 46.90
N THR A 139 19.99 24.09 46.08
CA THR A 139 20.51 24.36 44.74
C THR A 139 21.99 24.74 44.82
N PRO A 140 22.91 24.08 44.09
CA PRO A 140 24.29 24.53 44.03
C PRO A 140 24.35 25.86 43.26
N GLN A 141 24.93 26.89 43.87
CA GLN A 141 25.21 28.15 43.19
C GLN A 141 26.27 27.89 42.12
N VAL A 142 25.94 28.18 40.86
CA VAL A 142 26.86 28.10 39.73
C VAL A 142 27.67 29.40 39.67
N ASP A 143 28.89 29.38 40.19
CA ASP A 143 29.85 30.45 39.95
C ASP A 143 30.28 30.42 38.48
N ALA A 144 30.19 31.59 37.85
CA ALA A 144 30.49 31.82 36.45
C ALA A 144 31.95 31.52 36.11
N PHE A 145 32.21 30.42 35.41
CA PHE A 145 33.44 30.22 34.65
C PHE A 145 33.17 30.43 33.16
N ALA A 146 33.24 31.69 32.75
CA ALA A 146 33.46 32.07 31.36
C ALA A 146 34.96 31.95 31.06
N THR A 147 35.30 31.39 29.88
CA THR A 147 36.61 31.29 29.15
C THR A 147 36.92 29.80 28.86
N HIS A 148 37.02 29.28 27.62
CA HIS A 148 37.40 29.83 26.32
C HIS A 148 36.61 29.14 25.19
N ALA A 149 35.84 29.90 24.41
CA ALA A 149 35.36 29.47 23.09
C ALA A 149 36.32 30.02 22.04
N SER A 150 37.23 29.17 21.56
CA SER A 150 38.14 29.48 20.46
C SER A 150 37.36 29.50 19.14
N ALA A 151 37.46 30.61 18.43
CA ALA A 151 36.82 30.88 17.15
C ALA A 151 37.28 29.89 16.07
N GLY A 152 36.36 29.06 15.58
CA GLY A 152 36.48 28.35 14.31
C GLY A 152 35.77 29.14 13.22
N GLN A 153 36.53 29.76 12.32
CA GLN A 153 36.05 30.52 11.17
C GLN A 153 35.17 29.67 10.24
N LEU A 154 33.92 30.10 10.06
CA LEU A 154 33.09 29.74 8.91
C LEU A 154 33.58 30.54 7.69
N GLN A 155 34.25 29.86 6.74
CA GLN A 155 34.46 30.41 5.40
C GLN A 155 33.18 30.24 4.59
N SER A 156 32.55 31.35 4.23
CA SER A 156 31.47 31.43 3.26
C SER A 156 31.71 32.61 2.31
N THR A 157 31.15 32.47 1.11
CA THR A 157 30.90 33.47 0.05
C THR A 157 32.06 33.90 -0.85
N LYS A 158 32.44 33.04 -1.82
CA LYS A 158 32.96 33.48 -3.13
C LYS A 158 32.50 32.65 -4.35
N GLN A 159 31.47 31.80 -4.22
CA GLN A 159 30.95 31.05 -5.39
C GLN A 159 29.45 31.23 -5.65
N ILE A 160 28.74 32.02 -4.84
CA ILE A 160 27.32 32.32 -5.09
C ILE A 160 27.19 33.35 -6.24
N ASP A 161 28.17 34.25 -6.39
CA ASP A 161 28.13 35.33 -7.40
C ASP A 161 28.39 34.85 -8.85
N ALA A 162 28.91 33.64 -9.03
CA ALA A 162 29.18 33.08 -10.37
C ALA A 162 27.91 32.51 -11.04
N ALA A 163 26.92 32.08 -10.25
CA ALA A 163 25.68 31.52 -10.77
C ALA A 163 24.73 32.62 -11.30
N GLU A 164 24.74 33.79 -10.67
CA GLU A 164 23.85 34.90 -11.03
C GLU A 164 24.30 35.60 -12.33
N ALA A 165 25.61 35.74 -12.55
CA ALA A 165 26.16 36.31 -13.79
C ALA A 165 25.92 35.45 -15.05
N LEU A 166 25.68 34.13 -14.89
CA LEU A 166 25.42 33.21 -15.99
C LEU A 166 23.93 33.20 -16.39
N ALA A 167 23.04 33.46 -15.45
CA ALA A 167 21.60 33.55 -15.69
C ALA A 167 21.23 34.79 -16.55
N ASP A 168 21.89 35.93 -16.34
CA ASP A 168 21.61 37.16 -17.11
C ASP A 168 22.10 37.09 -18.57
N LYS A 169 23.20 36.36 -18.84
CA LYS A 169 23.66 36.13 -20.23
C LYS A 169 22.71 35.26 -21.05
N LEU A 170 21.94 34.38 -20.42
CA LEU A 170 20.96 33.54 -21.13
C LEU A 170 19.65 34.27 -21.41
N ARG A 171 19.26 35.24 -20.57
CA ARG A 171 18.06 36.08 -20.79
C ARG A 171 18.21 37.06 -21.95
N GLN A 172 19.42 37.55 -22.23
CA GLN A 172 19.63 38.49 -23.35
C GLN A 172 19.70 37.79 -24.72
N LYS A 173 19.96 36.48 -24.76
CA LYS A 173 20.12 35.71 -26.00
C LYS A 173 18.79 35.22 -26.60
N THR A 174 17.69 35.26 -25.85
CA THR A 174 16.36 34.82 -26.29
C THR A 174 15.49 35.94 -26.87
N ASN A 175 15.92 37.21 -26.81
CA ASN A 175 15.17 38.36 -27.32
C ASN A 175 15.77 38.99 -28.60
N SER A 176 16.69 38.30 -29.27
CA SER A 176 17.23 38.75 -30.57
C SER A 176 17.39 37.59 -31.54
N LYS A 177 16.26 37.00 -31.95
CA LYS A 177 16.09 36.41 -33.29
C LYS A 177 14.62 36.14 -33.59
#